data_AF-A0A354GRU3-F1
#
_entry.id   AF-A0A354GRU3-F1
#
_cell.length_a   1.000
_cell.length_b   1.000
_cell.length_c   1.000
_cell.angle_alpha   90.00
_cell.angle_beta   90.00
_cell.angle_gamma   90.00
#
_symmetry.space_group_name_H-M   'P 1'
#
loop_
_entity.id
_entity.type
_entity.pdbx_description
1 polymer ?
#
loop_
_entity_poly.entity_id
_entity_poly.type
_entity_poly.pdbx_seq_one_letter_code
_entity_poly.pdbx_strand_id
1 'polypeptide(L)'
;MQRYEDEDRLYYTSNGIPRYKQYLEEMSGVPAQDLWLDLFAVNSQARERAGYPTQKPEALLERIIRASSNENDIIADFFCGSGTTAAVAEKLNRKWICTDLGKFAIHTTRKRLIGVQRERKAKDQTYRAFEILNLGKYERQHFIGVNPNLREEEQRKQLEAKEADFLNLILKAYKAEKTDGLRAFHGKKAGRMVVVGPVNLPVTRLFIEEIILECRQKHITKVDLLGFEFEMGLFPNVLDEAKSKGIDIAPKYIPADVFDKRAVDKGQVVFHDVAFIEVKPLVQGKMVAVQLTDFSVFYSQGRADDVAAALKEKASKIVVEKGQIVKISKDKNGVVTKERLTKTWTDWIDYWSVDFDFENKREIIRVKDKATGEVEEKWTGDYVFENEWQSFRTKQNRTLELTSAYHEAPNKKRVKIAVKVVDIFGNDTMTIVDVSLKK
;
A
#
# COMPACT_ATOMS: atom_id res chain seq x y z
N MET A 1 -20.20 -27.27 55.62
CA MET A 1 -19.32 -27.04 56.79
C MET A 1 -18.34 -28.19 56.91
N GLN A 2 -18.79 -29.40 57.32
CA GLN A 2 -17.95 -30.61 57.43
C GLN A 2 -16.97 -30.79 56.25
N ARG A 3 -17.49 -30.82 55.01
CA ARG A 3 -16.66 -30.92 53.79
C ARG A 3 -15.53 -29.87 53.70
N TYR A 4 -15.76 -28.64 54.12
CA TYR A 4 -14.74 -27.57 54.05
C TYR A 4 -13.78 -27.59 55.24
N GLU A 5 -14.16 -28.20 56.36
CA GLU A 5 -13.25 -28.52 57.46
C GLU A 5 -12.33 -29.69 57.04
N ASP A 6 -12.89 -30.72 56.41
CA ASP A 6 -12.15 -31.88 55.88
C ASP A 6 -11.15 -31.48 54.77
N GLU A 7 -11.49 -30.47 53.97
CA GLU A 7 -10.64 -29.91 52.91
C GLU A 7 -9.68 -28.79 53.40
N ASP A 8 -9.56 -28.55 54.71
CA ASP A 8 -8.78 -27.45 55.34
C ASP A 8 -9.04 -26.04 54.75
N ARG A 9 -10.28 -25.81 54.28
CA ARG A 9 -10.69 -24.54 53.64
C ARG A 9 -11.29 -23.54 54.59
N LEU A 10 -11.25 -23.79 55.90
CA LEU A 10 -11.80 -22.88 56.91
C LEU A 10 -10.69 -22.41 57.86
N TYR A 11 -10.68 -21.11 58.16
CA TYR A 11 -9.92 -20.56 59.26
C TYR A 11 -10.87 -19.86 60.23
N TYR A 12 -10.63 -20.02 61.53
CA TYR A 12 -11.44 -19.40 62.57
C TYR A 12 -10.77 -18.11 63.03
N THR A 13 -11.53 -17.02 63.01
CA THR A 13 -11.07 -15.75 63.60
C THR A 13 -10.96 -15.87 65.12
N SER A 14 -10.29 -14.91 65.78
CA SER A 14 -10.17 -14.86 67.26
C SER A 14 -11.51 -14.90 67.99
N ASN A 15 -12.60 -14.51 67.31
CA ASN A 15 -13.96 -14.48 67.85
C ASN A 15 -14.78 -15.73 67.47
N GLY A 16 -14.13 -16.78 66.95
CA GLY A 16 -14.77 -18.06 66.61
C GLY A 16 -15.59 -18.06 65.32
N ILE A 17 -15.63 -16.95 64.57
CA ILE A 17 -16.37 -16.88 63.29
C ILE A 17 -15.54 -17.57 62.20
N PRO A 18 -16.07 -18.61 61.52
CA PRO A 18 -15.37 -19.28 60.43
C PRO A 18 -15.31 -18.39 59.19
N ARG A 19 -14.18 -18.44 58.49
CA ARG A 19 -13.94 -17.75 57.22
C ARG A 19 -13.36 -18.75 56.21
N TYR A 20 -13.76 -18.62 54.96
CA TYR A 20 -13.29 -19.48 53.88
C TYR A 20 -11.89 -19.03 53.42
N LYS A 21 -10.93 -19.96 53.38
CA LYS A 21 -9.59 -19.74 52.82
C LYS A 21 -9.70 -19.80 51.28
N GLN A 22 -9.41 -18.69 50.61
CA GLN A 22 -9.20 -18.65 49.16
C GLN A 22 -7.71 -18.51 48.87
N TYR A 23 -7.15 -19.49 48.18
CA TYR A 23 -5.76 -19.44 47.71
C TYR A 23 -5.69 -18.67 46.40
N LEU A 24 -4.65 -17.83 46.25
CA LEU A 24 -4.47 -16.99 45.06
C LEU A 24 -4.41 -17.81 43.77
N GLU A 25 -3.80 -18.99 43.83
CA GLU A 25 -3.64 -19.92 42.69
C GLU A 25 -4.98 -20.50 42.20
N GLU A 26 -6.01 -20.51 43.06
CA GLU A 26 -7.33 -21.06 42.76
C GLU A 26 -8.35 -19.98 42.38
N MET A 27 -7.97 -18.71 42.53
CA MET A 27 -8.83 -17.58 42.20
C MET A 27 -8.75 -17.27 40.71
N SER A 28 -9.87 -17.42 40.00
CA SER A 28 -10.02 -16.99 38.61
C SER A 28 -9.97 -15.46 38.40
N GLY A 29 -9.71 -14.69 39.47
CA GLY A 29 -9.74 -13.23 39.48
C GLY A 29 -11.16 -12.65 39.48
N VAL A 30 -11.24 -11.32 39.36
CA VAL A 30 -12.50 -10.60 39.19
C VAL A 30 -12.74 -10.40 37.69
N PRO A 31 -13.94 -10.70 37.16
CA PRO A 31 -14.28 -10.37 35.78
C PRO A 31 -14.05 -8.90 35.47
N ALA A 32 -13.53 -8.60 34.28
CA ALA A 32 -13.37 -7.21 33.85
C ALA A 32 -14.74 -6.51 33.84
N GLN A 33 -14.81 -5.34 34.46
CA GLN A 33 -16.01 -4.50 34.46
C GLN A 33 -16.12 -3.73 33.12
N ASP A 34 -17.19 -2.97 32.95
CA ASP A 34 -17.44 -2.11 31.79
C ASP A 34 -16.74 -0.74 31.88
N LEU A 35 -16.35 -0.31 33.08
CA LEU A 35 -15.58 0.90 33.32
C LEU A 35 -14.10 0.59 33.60
N TRP A 36 -13.21 0.98 32.68
CA TRP A 36 -11.76 0.79 32.83
C TRP A 36 -11.07 2.10 33.20
N LEU A 37 -10.67 2.23 34.46
CA LEU A 37 -9.95 3.40 34.99
C LEU A 37 -8.43 3.20 35.07
N ASP A 38 -7.96 1.98 34.78
CA ASP A 38 -6.56 1.58 34.86
C ASP A 38 -5.81 1.70 33.53
N LEU A 39 -6.50 2.09 32.45
CA LEU A 39 -5.95 2.23 31.11
C LEU A 39 -5.76 3.71 30.75
N PHE A 40 -4.50 4.16 30.76
CA PHE A 40 -4.15 5.56 30.51
C PHE A 40 -3.85 5.85 29.04
N ALA A 41 -4.10 7.09 28.62
CA ALA A 41 -3.72 7.56 27.30
C ALA A 41 -2.19 7.54 27.09
N VAL A 42 -1.77 7.37 25.83
CA VAL A 42 -0.35 7.32 25.46
C VAL A 42 0.30 8.68 25.68
N ASN A 43 1.22 8.76 26.64
CA ASN A 43 1.97 9.99 26.94
C ASN A 43 3.13 10.22 25.95
N SER A 44 3.76 11.39 26.02
CA SER A 44 4.81 11.81 25.08
C SER A 44 6.11 11.00 25.15
N GLN A 45 6.37 10.35 26.29
CA GLN A 45 7.56 9.54 26.58
C GLN A 45 7.33 8.02 26.41
N ALA A 46 6.09 7.62 26.10
CA ALA A 46 5.72 6.21 25.97
C ALA A 46 6.50 5.54 24.84
N ARG A 47 7.06 4.36 25.12
CA ARG A 47 7.82 3.57 24.12
C ARG A 47 6.98 3.19 22.90
N GLU A 48 5.69 2.95 23.10
CA GLU A 48 4.75 2.60 22.03
C GLU A 48 4.36 3.79 21.14
N ARG A 49 4.79 5.02 21.46
CA ARG A 49 4.33 6.23 20.77
C ARG A 49 4.83 6.28 19.33
N ALA A 50 3.91 6.20 18.38
CA ALA A 50 4.18 6.29 16.94
C ALA A 50 4.15 7.73 16.40
N GLY A 51 3.72 8.71 17.22
CA GLY A 51 3.59 10.11 16.81
C GLY A 51 2.27 10.43 16.09
N TYR A 52 1.30 9.52 16.13
CA TYR A 52 -0.05 9.76 15.63
C TYR A 52 -0.89 10.49 16.70
N PRO A 53 -1.61 11.57 16.37
CA PRO A 53 -2.27 12.42 17.37
C PRO A 53 -3.27 11.69 18.27
N THR A 54 -4.04 10.76 17.72
CA THR A 54 -5.15 10.07 18.40
C THR A 54 -4.86 8.61 18.72
N GLN A 55 -3.57 8.25 18.83
CA GLN A 55 -3.12 6.88 19.13
C GLN A 55 -3.78 6.33 20.40
N LYS A 56 -4.35 5.12 20.28
CA LYS A 56 -4.86 4.35 21.42
C LYS A 56 -3.74 3.50 22.05
N PRO A 57 -3.74 3.32 23.38
CA PRO A 57 -2.73 2.55 24.10
C PRO A 57 -2.84 1.06 23.78
N GLU A 58 -1.71 0.36 23.68
CA GLU A 58 -1.69 -1.07 23.35
C GLU A 58 -2.43 -1.93 24.39
N ALA A 59 -2.32 -1.59 25.68
CA ALA A 59 -2.98 -2.32 26.77
C ALA A 59 -4.51 -2.36 26.64
N LEU A 60 -5.12 -1.31 26.10
CA LEU A 60 -6.55 -1.26 25.85
C LEU A 60 -6.97 -2.28 24.79
N LEU A 61 -6.26 -2.29 23.66
CA LEU A 61 -6.55 -3.20 22.56
C LEU A 61 -6.20 -4.65 22.93
N GLU A 62 -5.17 -4.86 23.76
CA GLU A 62 -4.82 -6.20 24.25
C GLU A 62 -5.94 -6.79 25.09
N ARG A 63 -6.52 -5.99 26.01
CA ARG A 63 -7.67 -6.43 26.83
C ARG A 63 -8.85 -6.82 25.96
N ILE A 64 -9.21 -5.97 24.99
CA ILE A 64 -10.34 -6.23 24.08
C ILE A 64 -10.10 -7.50 23.25
N ILE A 65 -8.93 -7.61 22.60
CA ILE A 65 -8.64 -8.74 21.71
C ILE A 65 -8.58 -10.06 22.49
N ARG A 66 -7.97 -10.08 23.69
CA ARG A 66 -7.93 -11.29 24.53
C ARG A 66 -9.31 -11.72 25.02
N ALA A 67 -10.18 -10.76 25.34
CA ALA A 67 -11.53 -11.04 25.82
C ALA A 67 -12.48 -11.52 24.71
N SER A 68 -12.19 -11.17 23.46
CA SER A 68 -13.14 -11.36 22.34
C SER A 68 -12.64 -12.25 21.21
N SER A 69 -11.43 -12.82 21.30
CA SER A 69 -10.87 -13.67 20.24
C SER A 69 -9.86 -14.71 20.75
N ASN A 70 -9.73 -15.80 19.99
CA ASN A 70 -8.71 -16.81 20.17
C ASN A 70 -7.50 -16.55 19.26
N GLU A 71 -6.42 -17.31 19.48
CA GLU A 71 -5.29 -17.28 18.55
C GLU A 71 -5.70 -17.71 17.15
N ASN A 72 -5.05 -17.14 16.12
CA ASN A 72 -5.34 -17.35 14.70
C ASN A 72 -6.66 -16.78 14.17
N ASP A 73 -7.54 -16.25 15.03
CA ASP A 73 -8.72 -15.49 14.59
C ASP A 73 -8.32 -14.23 13.81
N ILE A 74 -9.26 -13.71 13.01
CA ILE A 74 -9.08 -12.49 12.22
C ILE A 74 -9.67 -11.31 12.98
N ILE A 75 -8.86 -10.27 13.20
CA ILE A 75 -9.27 -8.99 13.76
C ILE A 75 -9.39 -7.95 12.63
N ALA A 76 -10.51 -7.25 12.54
CA ALA A 76 -10.71 -6.21 11.55
C ALA A 76 -10.82 -4.82 12.20
N ASP A 77 -10.11 -3.84 11.65
CA ASP A 77 -10.19 -2.43 12.07
C ASP A 77 -10.16 -1.50 10.85
N PHE A 78 -11.31 -0.90 10.54
CA PHE A 78 -11.47 -0.06 9.36
C PHE A 78 -11.13 1.42 9.59
N PHE A 79 -10.63 1.75 10.79
CA PHE A 79 -10.18 3.09 11.19
C PHE A 79 -8.84 3.00 11.92
N CYS A 80 -7.90 2.25 11.34
CA CYS A 80 -6.76 1.76 12.08
C CYS A 80 -5.80 2.87 12.57
N GLY A 81 -5.81 4.05 11.95
CA GLY A 81 -5.07 5.24 12.41
C GLY A 81 -3.58 4.96 12.63
N SER A 82 -3.18 4.83 13.90
CA SER A 82 -1.79 4.53 14.27
C SER A 82 -1.40 3.04 14.20
N GLY A 83 -2.32 2.16 13.80
CA GLY A 83 -2.09 0.73 13.66
C GLY A 83 -1.99 -0.04 14.97
N THR A 84 -2.49 0.52 16.08
CA THR A 84 -2.42 -0.14 17.40
C THR A 84 -3.11 -1.52 17.36
N THR A 85 -4.30 -1.60 16.76
CA THR A 85 -5.06 -2.86 16.66
C THR A 85 -4.28 -3.93 15.91
N ALA A 86 -3.74 -3.60 14.73
CA ALA A 86 -2.92 -4.53 13.94
C ALA A 86 -1.69 -5.00 14.71
N ALA A 87 -0.96 -4.07 15.34
CA ALA A 87 0.25 -4.39 16.09
C ALA A 87 -0.03 -5.32 17.29
N VAL A 88 -1.11 -5.08 18.03
CA VAL A 88 -1.51 -5.92 19.16
C VAL A 88 -2.02 -7.28 18.68
N ALA A 89 -2.86 -7.31 17.63
CA ALA A 89 -3.33 -8.56 17.04
C ALA A 89 -2.16 -9.43 16.56
N GLU A 90 -1.18 -8.85 15.86
CA GLU A 90 0.04 -9.55 15.45
C GLU A 90 0.80 -10.09 16.66
N LYS A 91 1.07 -9.26 17.69
CA LYS A 91 1.74 -9.67 18.93
C LYS A 91 1.04 -10.82 19.64
N LEU A 92 -0.28 -10.87 19.57
CA LEU A 92 -1.13 -11.91 20.14
C LEU A 92 -1.34 -13.11 19.19
N ASN A 93 -0.64 -13.23 18.07
CA ASN A 93 -0.80 -14.34 17.10
C ASN A 93 -2.18 -14.40 16.41
N ARG A 94 -2.90 -13.29 16.32
CA ARG A 94 -4.12 -13.15 15.51
C ARG A 94 -3.78 -12.64 14.11
N LYS A 95 -4.62 -12.99 13.13
CA LYS A 95 -4.57 -12.38 11.80
C LYS A 95 -5.27 -11.03 11.88
N TRP A 96 -4.98 -10.11 10.96
CA TRP A 96 -5.61 -8.80 10.98
C TRP A 96 -5.86 -8.27 9.58
N ILE A 97 -6.91 -7.44 9.46
CA ILE A 97 -7.23 -6.64 8.29
C ILE A 97 -7.43 -5.21 8.80
N CYS A 98 -6.67 -4.27 8.27
CA CYS A 98 -6.75 -2.88 8.70
C CYS A 98 -6.85 -1.96 7.50
N THR A 99 -7.77 -1.00 7.58
CA THR A 99 -7.94 0.02 6.54
C THR A 99 -7.95 1.40 7.17
N ASP A 100 -7.59 2.40 6.37
CA ASP A 100 -7.72 3.80 6.72
C ASP A 100 -7.71 4.62 5.42
N LEU A 101 -8.46 5.72 5.38
CA LEU A 101 -8.48 6.63 4.24
C LEU A 101 -7.20 7.49 4.21
N GLY A 102 -6.63 7.79 5.38
CA GLY A 102 -5.48 8.67 5.51
C GLY A 102 -4.19 7.96 5.13
N LYS A 103 -3.49 8.46 4.10
CA LYS A 103 -2.14 7.99 3.77
C LYS A 103 -1.22 7.98 5.00
N PHE A 104 -1.27 9.05 5.80
CA PHE A 104 -0.49 9.16 7.03
C PHE A 104 -0.75 8.03 8.04
N ALA A 105 -2.01 7.58 8.15
CA ALA A 105 -2.39 6.45 8.99
C ALA A 105 -1.78 5.15 8.47
N ILE A 106 -1.98 4.84 7.18
CA ILE A 106 -1.41 3.64 6.54
C ILE A 106 0.12 3.58 6.68
N HIS A 107 0.80 4.71 6.47
CA HIS A 107 2.24 4.82 6.69
C HIS A 107 2.67 4.54 8.12
N THR A 108 1.95 5.11 9.09
CA THR A 108 2.23 4.93 10.51
C THR A 108 2.03 3.47 10.90
N THR A 109 0.92 2.87 10.48
CA THR A 109 0.58 1.46 10.69
C THR A 109 1.63 0.53 10.09
N ARG A 110 2.01 0.73 8.82
CA ARG A 110 3.07 -0.04 8.15
C ARG A 110 4.36 -0.04 8.95
N LYS A 111 4.84 1.16 9.30
CA LYS A 111 6.11 1.32 10.04
C LYS A 111 6.06 0.61 11.39
N ARG A 112 4.92 0.69 12.08
CA ARG A 112 4.70 0.01 13.36
C ARG A 112 4.77 -1.51 13.22
N LEU A 113 4.09 -2.09 12.22
CA LEU A 113 4.08 -3.52 11.96
C LEU A 113 5.46 -4.09 11.60
N ILE A 114 6.20 -3.36 10.75
CA ILE A 114 7.60 -3.70 10.45
C ILE A 114 8.44 -3.74 11.74
N GLY A 115 8.21 -2.80 12.67
CA GLY A 115 8.83 -2.81 13.99
C GLY A 115 8.50 -4.07 14.79
N VAL A 116 7.23 -4.47 14.84
CA VAL A 116 6.78 -5.70 15.53
C VAL A 116 7.44 -6.95 14.93
N GLN A 117 7.49 -7.07 13.61
CA GLN A 117 8.16 -8.20 12.94
C GLN A 117 9.66 -8.27 13.27
N ARG A 118 10.34 -7.11 13.34
CA ARG A 118 11.75 -7.05 13.75
C ARG A 118 11.96 -7.48 15.19
N GLU A 119 11.11 -7.04 16.10
CA GLU A 119 11.18 -7.46 17.50
C GLU A 119 10.97 -8.97 17.65
N ARG A 120 10.04 -9.55 16.87
CA ARG A 120 9.83 -11.00 16.81
C ARG A 120 11.04 -11.73 16.24
N LYS A 121 11.57 -11.27 15.11
CA LYS A 121 12.78 -11.84 14.50
C LYS A 121 13.99 -11.79 15.44
N ALA A 122 14.18 -10.68 16.15
CA ALA A 122 15.26 -10.55 17.14
C ALA A 122 15.11 -11.50 18.34
N LYS A 123 13.89 -12.00 18.59
CA LYS A 123 13.57 -13.01 19.61
C LYS A 123 13.48 -14.43 19.05
N ASP A 124 13.87 -14.64 17.80
CA ASP A 124 13.75 -15.92 17.09
C ASP A 124 12.30 -16.46 17.03
N GLN A 125 11.33 -15.53 16.93
CA GLN A 125 9.91 -15.84 16.81
C GLN A 125 9.44 -15.69 15.36
N THR A 126 8.49 -16.55 14.98
CA THR A 126 7.83 -16.47 13.68
C THR A 126 6.91 -15.24 13.60
N TYR A 127 6.80 -14.68 12.41
CA TYR A 127 5.92 -13.54 12.11
C TYR A 127 5.26 -13.75 10.75
N ARG A 128 4.11 -13.09 10.53
CA ARG A 128 3.38 -13.19 9.27
C ARG A 128 3.79 -12.07 8.34
N ALA A 129 3.99 -12.39 7.06
CA ALA A 129 4.06 -11.37 6.02
C ALA A 129 2.69 -10.67 5.92
N PHE A 130 2.70 -9.38 5.59
CA PHE A 130 1.49 -8.61 5.35
C PHE A 130 1.61 -7.84 4.04
N GLU A 131 0.47 -7.63 3.42
CA GLU A 131 0.34 -6.85 2.20
C GLU A 131 -0.34 -5.51 2.50
N ILE A 132 -0.04 -4.51 1.68
CA ILE A 132 -0.74 -3.24 1.66
C ILE A 132 -1.46 -3.20 0.32
N LEU A 133 -2.75 -2.91 0.35
CA LEU A 133 -3.60 -2.78 -0.83
C LEU A 133 -4.13 -1.35 -0.90
N ASN A 134 -4.20 -0.79 -2.10
CA ASN A 134 -4.79 0.52 -2.37
C ASN A 134 -6.09 0.34 -3.16
N LEU A 135 -7.21 0.81 -2.61
CA LEU A 135 -8.55 0.68 -3.19
C LEU A 135 -8.95 1.87 -4.08
N GLY A 136 -8.03 2.78 -4.41
CA GLY A 136 -8.31 3.93 -5.26
C GLY A 136 -8.50 5.25 -4.50
N LYS A 137 -8.28 6.38 -5.17
CA LYS A 137 -8.62 7.72 -4.65
C LYS A 137 -10.09 8.09 -4.94
N TYR A 138 -10.86 8.29 -3.89
CA TYR A 138 -12.26 8.75 -3.94
C TYR A 138 -12.44 10.24 -4.28
N GLU A 139 -11.37 11.02 -4.36
CA GLU A 139 -11.41 12.47 -4.63
C GLU A 139 -12.08 12.82 -5.98
N ARG A 140 -12.27 11.84 -6.87
CA ARG A 140 -12.85 12.03 -8.21
C ARG A 140 -14.36 11.82 -8.28
N GLN A 141 -15.00 11.47 -7.15
CA GLN A 141 -16.46 11.42 -7.05
C GLN A 141 -17.13 12.74 -7.46
N HIS A 142 -16.45 13.89 -7.36
CA HIS A 142 -17.03 15.16 -7.78
C HIS A 142 -17.26 15.24 -9.31
N PHE A 143 -16.45 14.55 -10.11
CA PHE A 143 -16.57 14.57 -11.57
C PHE A 143 -17.60 13.55 -12.09
N ILE A 144 -17.81 12.44 -11.37
CA ILE A 144 -18.69 11.33 -11.80
C ILE A 144 -19.98 11.24 -10.97
N GLY A 145 -20.06 11.93 -9.82
CA GLY A 145 -21.18 11.85 -8.89
C GLY A 145 -22.51 12.18 -9.53
N VAL A 146 -23.45 11.27 -9.45
CA VAL A 146 -24.79 11.39 -10.01
C VAL A 146 -25.72 11.88 -8.89
N ASN A 147 -26.77 12.65 -9.22
CA ASN A 147 -27.74 13.04 -8.21
C ASN A 147 -28.52 11.79 -7.75
N PRO A 148 -28.41 11.38 -6.47
CA PRO A 148 -29.02 10.14 -5.98
C PRO A 148 -30.56 10.19 -5.99
N ASN A 149 -31.16 11.37 -6.15
CA ASN A 149 -32.61 11.56 -6.18
C ASN A 149 -33.23 11.35 -7.57
N LEU A 150 -32.43 11.08 -8.62
CA LEU A 150 -32.93 10.82 -9.97
C LEU A 150 -33.41 9.38 -10.15
N ARG A 151 -34.25 9.12 -11.16
CA ARG A 151 -34.63 7.74 -11.53
C ARG A 151 -33.42 6.98 -12.11
N GLU A 152 -33.37 5.66 -11.95
CA GLU A 152 -32.22 4.83 -12.37
C GLU A 152 -31.83 5.02 -13.85
N GLU A 153 -32.79 5.18 -14.75
CA GLU A 153 -32.51 5.43 -16.17
C GLU A 153 -31.87 6.80 -16.41
N GLU A 154 -32.30 7.83 -15.68
CA GLU A 154 -31.74 9.18 -15.75
C GLU A 154 -30.35 9.23 -15.12
N GLN A 155 -30.16 8.47 -14.03
CA GLN A 155 -28.85 8.29 -13.40
C GLN A 155 -27.85 7.66 -14.38
N ARG A 156 -28.26 6.60 -15.10
CA ARG A 156 -27.40 5.93 -16.09
C ARG A 156 -27.01 6.87 -17.23
N LYS A 157 -27.96 7.61 -17.81
CA LYS A 157 -27.68 8.59 -18.86
C LYS A 157 -26.72 9.69 -18.40
N GLN A 158 -26.90 10.18 -17.18
CA GLN A 158 -26.02 11.21 -16.61
C GLN A 158 -24.61 10.66 -16.37
N LEU A 159 -24.49 9.40 -15.93
CA LEU A 159 -23.21 8.73 -15.74
C LEU A 159 -22.47 8.56 -17.07
N GLU A 160 -23.14 8.02 -18.10
CA GLU A 160 -22.58 7.84 -19.45
C GLU A 160 -22.07 9.17 -20.05
N ALA A 161 -22.85 10.25 -19.90
CA ALA A 161 -22.45 11.57 -20.37
C ALA A 161 -21.20 12.08 -19.64
N LYS A 162 -21.14 11.92 -18.31
CA LYS A 162 -19.99 12.32 -17.50
C LYS A 162 -18.74 11.51 -17.81
N GLU A 163 -18.88 10.21 -18.06
CA GLU A 163 -17.76 9.37 -18.49
C GLU A 163 -17.24 9.79 -19.86
N ALA A 164 -18.11 10.10 -20.81
CA ALA A 164 -17.71 10.59 -22.13
C ALA A 164 -16.98 11.94 -22.04
N ASP A 165 -17.49 12.89 -21.24
CA ASP A 165 -16.84 14.18 -21.00
C ASP A 165 -15.48 14.03 -20.33
N PHE A 166 -15.39 13.13 -19.36
CA PHE A 166 -14.15 12.77 -18.70
C PHE A 166 -13.13 12.21 -19.70
N LEU A 167 -13.51 11.25 -20.52
CA LEU A 167 -12.62 10.66 -21.54
C LEU A 167 -12.11 11.73 -22.50
N ASN A 168 -12.99 12.61 -22.98
CA ASN A 168 -12.62 13.72 -23.85
C ASN A 168 -11.62 14.67 -23.17
N LEU A 169 -11.80 14.97 -21.89
CA LEU A 169 -10.88 15.79 -21.10
C LEU A 169 -9.48 15.17 -21.06
N ILE A 170 -9.38 13.87 -20.74
CA ILE A 170 -8.09 13.17 -20.65
C ILE A 170 -7.41 13.09 -22.01
N LEU A 171 -8.14 12.75 -23.07
CA LEU A 171 -7.59 12.69 -24.44
C LEU A 171 -7.09 14.07 -24.90
N LYS A 172 -7.84 15.14 -24.63
CA LYS A 172 -7.43 16.51 -24.91
C LYS A 172 -6.16 16.89 -24.15
N ALA A 173 -6.10 16.59 -22.85
CA ALA A 173 -4.92 16.84 -22.02
C ALA A 173 -3.69 16.04 -22.50
N TYR A 174 -3.91 14.80 -22.95
CA TYR A 174 -2.84 13.96 -23.48
C TYR A 174 -2.47 14.31 -24.93
N LYS A 175 -3.23 15.17 -25.62
CA LYS A 175 -3.10 15.47 -27.05
C LYS A 175 -3.23 14.22 -27.92
N ALA A 176 -4.22 13.39 -27.60
CA ALA A 176 -4.59 12.23 -28.38
C ALA A 176 -5.86 12.51 -29.21
N GLU A 177 -5.90 11.96 -30.41
CA GLU A 177 -7.08 12.00 -31.27
C GLU A 177 -8.05 10.90 -30.83
N LYS A 178 -9.34 11.24 -30.68
CA LYS A 178 -10.35 10.24 -30.32
C LYS A 178 -10.47 9.19 -31.42
N THR A 179 -10.69 7.94 -31.02
CA THR A 179 -10.93 6.82 -31.93
C THR A 179 -12.24 6.14 -31.55
N ASP A 180 -13.00 5.69 -32.54
CA ASP A 180 -14.26 4.98 -32.36
C ASP A 180 -14.15 3.57 -32.96
N GLY A 181 -14.99 2.64 -32.49
CA GLY A 181 -15.08 1.27 -33.04
C GLY A 181 -14.14 0.25 -32.40
N LEU A 182 -13.42 0.63 -31.34
CA LEU A 182 -12.65 -0.27 -30.48
C LEU A 182 -13.27 -0.28 -29.09
N ARG A 183 -13.25 -1.43 -28.42
CA ARG A 183 -13.94 -1.62 -27.14
C ARG A 183 -13.17 -1.00 -25.98
N ALA A 184 -11.86 -1.26 -25.90
CA ALA A 184 -11.01 -0.79 -24.81
C ALA A 184 -10.23 0.50 -25.16
N PHE A 185 -10.09 0.83 -26.45
CA PHE A 185 -9.28 1.97 -26.91
C PHE A 185 -10.10 3.24 -27.07
N HIS A 186 -9.53 4.35 -26.60
CA HIS A 186 -10.22 5.64 -26.52
C HIS A 186 -9.62 6.69 -27.46
N GLY A 187 -8.34 6.54 -27.83
CA GLY A 187 -7.70 7.43 -28.79
C GLY A 187 -6.44 6.90 -29.42
N LYS A 188 -5.74 7.76 -30.16
CA LYS A 188 -4.47 7.49 -30.83
C LYS A 188 -3.54 8.69 -30.72
N LYS A 189 -2.25 8.44 -30.51
CA LYS A 189 -1.21 9.48 -30.46
C LYS A 189 0.11 8.95 -31.00
N ALA A 190 0.69 9.63 -31.98
CA ALA A 190 2.01 9.32 -32.52
C ALA A 190 2.21 7.82 -32.88
N GLY A 191 1.17 7.20 -33.47
CA GLY A 191 1.21 5.79 -33.87
C GLY A 191 1.00 4.78 -32.73
N ARG A 192 0.77 5.24 -31.49
CA ARG A 192 0.36 4.40 -30.35
C ARG A 192 -1.13 4.54 -30.12
N MET A 193 -1.80 3.43 -29.81
CA MET A 193 -3.20 3.46 -29.36
C MET A 193 -3.25 3.89 -27.90
N VAL A 194 -4.27 4.65 -27.51
CA VAL A 194 -4.39 5.22 -26.17
C VAL A 194 -5.59 4.59 -25.49
N VAL A 195 -5.34 4.03 -24.30
CA VAL A 195 -6.35 3.52 -23.39
C VAL A 195 -6.37 4.39 -22.16
N VAL A 196 -7.55 4.83 -21.74
CA VAL A 196 -7.76 5.53 -20.47
C VAL A 196 -8.37 4.51 -19.51
N GLY A 197 -7.72 4.30 -18.37
CA GLY A 197 -8.19 3.44 -17.31
C GLY A 197 -9.43 3.99 -16.58
N PRO A 198 -10.05 3.17 -15.72
CA PRO A 198 -11.20 3.60 -14.95
C PRO A 198 -10.87 4.78 -14.03
N VAL A 199 -11.86 5.63 -13.78
CA VAL A 199 -11.65 6.90 -13.06
C VAL A 199 -11.61 6.70 -11.55
N ASN A 200 -12.49 5.84 -11.05
CA ASN A 200 -12.72 5.61 -9.62
C ASN A 200 -12.08 4.32 -9.11
N LEU A 201 -11.51 3.52 -10.02
CA LEU A 201 -10.86 2.25 -9.70
C LEU A 201 -9.42 2.30 -10.20
N PRO A 202 -8.48 1.59 -9.54
CA PRO A 202 -7.17 1.37 -10.13
C PRO A 202 -7.30 0.56 -11.43
N VAL A 203 -6.35 0.76 -12.34
CA VAL A 203 -6.16 -0.12 -13.50
C VAL A 203 -5.74 -1.48 -13.00
N THR A 204 -6.52 -2.51 -13.28
CA THR A 204 -6.29 -3.88 -12.80
C THR A 204 -5.67 -4.79 -13.85
N ARG A 205 -5.21 -5.97 -13.42
CA ARG A 205 -4.72 -7.03 -14.31
C ARG A 205 -5.75 -7.43 -15.36
N LEU A 206 -6.99 -7.69 -14.94
CA LEU A 206 -8.08 -8.07 -15.85
C LEU A 206 -8.31 -7.02 -16.93
N PHE A 207 -8.23 -5.73 -16.58
CA PHE A 207 -8.37 -4.65 -17.54
C PHE A 207 -7.25 -4.67 -18.59
N ILE A 208 -6.00 -4.94 -18.19
CA ILE A 208 -4.90 -5.04 -19.14
C ILE A 208 -5.01 -6.31 -20.00
N GLU A 209 -5.48 -7.43 -19.44
CA GLU A 209 -5.74 -8.65 -20.22
C GLU A 209 -6.77 -8.42 -21.34
N GLU A 210 -7.83 -7.64 -21.07
CA GLU A 210 -8.78 -7.21 -22.10
C GLU A 210 -8.12 -6.39 -23.22
N ILE A 211 -7.22 -5.46 -22.86
CA ILE A 211 -6.43 -4.67 -23.82
C ILE A 211 -5.53 -5.59 -24.66
N ILE A 212 -4.83 -6.53 -24.03
CA ILE A 212 -3.94 -7.48 -24.72
C ILE A 212 -4.74 -8.35 -25.70
N LEU A 213 -5.92 -8.82 -25.29
CA LEU A 213 -6.81 -9.61 -26.15
C LEU A 213 -7.25 -8.82 -27.38
N GLU A 214 -7.73 -7.59 -27.19
CA GLU A 214 -8.14 -6.73 -28.30
C GLU A 214 -6.94 -6.36 -29.20
N CYS A 215 -5.77 -6.10 -28.62
CA CYS A 215 -4.53 -5.88 -29.38
C CYS A 215 -4.21 -7.03 -30.32
N ARG A 216 -4.32 -8.28 -29.84
CA ARG A 216 -4.09 -9.47 -30.67
C ARG A 216 -5.12 -9.62 -31.78
N GLN A 217 -6.39 -9.32 -31.50
CA GLN A 217 -7.47 -9.40 -32.49
C GLN A 217 -7.34 -8.32 -33.58
N LYS A 218 -6.85 -7.14 -33.22
CA LYS A 218 -6.78 -5.96 -34.10
C LYS A 218 -5.36 -5.67 -34.61
N HIS A 219 -4.39 -6.53 -34.33
CA HIS A 219 -2.97 -6.38 -34.68
C HIS A 219 -2.35 -5.05 -34.18
N ILE A 220 -2.75 -4.59 -33.00
CA ILE A 220 -2.18 -3.41 -32.36
C ILE A 220 -0.93 -3.83 -31.60
N THR A 221 0.20 -3.16 -31.85
CA THR A 221 1.50 -3.50 -31.27
C THR A 221 2.03 -2.47 -30.27
N LYS A 222 1.43 -1.28 -30.19
CA LYS A 222 1.88 -0.19 -29.32
C LYS A 222 0.72 0.50 -28.64
N VAL A 223 0.76 0.56 -27.30
CA VAL A 223 -0.30 1.11 -26.46
C VAL A 223 0.26 2.06 -25.42
N ASP A 224 -0.37 3.22 -25.24
CA ASP A 224 -0.23 4.07 -24.06
C ASP A 224 -1.41 3.79 -23.12
N LEU A 225 -1.11 3.32 -21.92
CA LEU A 225 -2.11 3.00 -20.89
C LEU A 225 -2.11 4.11 -19.85
N LEU A 226 -3.10 4.98 -19.90
CA LEU A 226 -3.23 6.13 -19.00
C LEU A 226 -4.08 5.72 -17.79
N GLY A 227 -3.46 5.64 -16.63
CA GLY A 227 -4.12 5.27 -15.38
C GLY A 227 -3.93 6.37 -14.35
N PHE A 228 -4.97 6.65 -13.58
CA PHE A 228 -4.78 7.47 -12.40
C PHE A 228 -4.06 6.73 -11.28
N GLU A 229 -4.41 5.46 -11.12
CA GLU A 229 -3.81 4.50 -10.22
C GLU A 229 -3.72 3.17 -10.94
N PHE A 230 -2.74 2.38 -10.53
CA PHE A 230 -2.53 1.03 -11.03
C PHE A 230 -2.58 0.09 -9.82
N GLU A 231 -3.15 -1.09 -10.02
CA GLU A 231 -3.14 -2.16 -9.03
C GLU A 231 -1.70 -2.42 -8.55
N MET A 232 -1.55 -2.64 -7.25
CA MET A 232 -0.24 -2.88 -6.64
C MET A 232 0.28 -4.23 -7.15
N GLY A 233 1.56 -4.28 -7.55
CA GLY A 233 2.16 -5.49 -8.12
C GLY A 233 1.81 -5.80 -9.59
N LEU A 234 0.97 -4.97 -10.23
CA LEU A 234 0.57 -5.13 -11.64
C LEU A 234 1.75 -5.16 -12.62
N PHE A 235 2.77 -4.35 -12.32
CA PHE A 235 4.02 -4.29 -13.08
C PHE A 235 5.14 -4.98 -12.28
N PRO A 236 6.03 -5.72 -12.96
CA PRO A 236 6.24 -5.79 -14.41
C PRO A 236 5.54 -6.97 -15.11
N ASN A 237 4.96 -7.92 -14.34
CA ASN A 237 4.42 -9.20 -14.84
C ASN A 237 3.57 -9.05 -16.11
N VAL A 238 2.60 -8.14 -16.08
CA VAL A 238 1.68 -7.96 -17.19
C VAL A 238 2.34 -7.29 -18.40
N LEU A 239 3.36 -6.45 -18.20
CA LEU A 239 4.13 -5.86 -19.29
C LEU A 239 5.01 -6.89 -19.99
N ASP A 240 5.63 -7.79 -19.23
CA ASP A 240 6.44 -8.88 -19.79
C ASP A 240 5.56 -9.87 -20.56
N GLU A 241 4.37 -10.16 -20.04
CA GLU A 241 3.37 -10.95 -20.76
C GLU A 241 2.95 -10.27 -22.07
N ALA A 242 2.61 -8.99 -22.04
CA ALA A 242 2.26 -8.22 -23.23
C ALA A 242 3.41 -8.24 -24.26
N LYS A 243 4.65 -8.03 -23.79
CA LYS A 243 5.86 -8.02 -24.62
C LYS A 243 6.14 -9.38 -25.25
N SER A 244 5.93 -10.48 -24.51
CA SER A 244 6.02 -11.85 -25.04
C SER A 244 5.02 -12.11 -26.17
N LYS A 245 3.89 -11.39 -26.17
CA LYS A 245 2.86 -11.41 -27.22
C LYS A 245 3.08 -10.36 -28.32
N GLY A 246 4.23 -9.67 -28.31
CA GLY A 246 4.59 -8.66 -29.32
C GLY A 246 3.91 -7.30 -29.14
N ILE A 247 3.40 -7.00 -27.94
CA ILE A 247 2.67 -5.76 -27.63
C ILE A 247 3.51 -4.93 -26.65
N ASP A 248 3.82 -3.70 -27.04
CA ASP A 248 4.51 -2.71 -26.23
C ASP A 248 3.50 -1.80 -25.52
N ILE A 249 3.32 -2.00 -24.21
CA ILE A 249 2.42 -1.20 -23.37
C ILE A 249 3.26 -0.23 -22.52
N ALA A 250 2.96 1.06 -22.62
CA ALA A 250 3.59 2.12 -21.84
C ALA A 250 2.58 2.67 -20.81
N PRO A 251 2.65 2.26 -19.53
CA PRO A 251 1.76 2.77 -18.51
C PRO A 251 2.18 4.16 -18.04
N LYS A 252 1.22 5.07 -17.92
CA LYS A 252 1.45 6.47 -17.52
C LYS A 252 0.44 6.94 -16.50
N TYR A 253 0.91 7.73 -15.53
CA TYR A 253 0.05 8.39 -14.56
C TYR A 253 -0.68 9.59 -15.18
N ILE A 254 -1.99 9.65 -14.96
CA ILE A 254 -2.81 10.84 -15.24
C ILE A 254 -2.59 11.85 -14.11
N PRO A 255 -1.99 13.03 -14.37
CA PRO A 255 -1.75 14.03 -13.33
C PRO A 255 -3.07 14.71 -12.92
N ALA A 256 -3.13 15.25 -11.69
CA ALA A 256 -4.30 16.01 -11.22
C ALA A 256 -4.56 17.28 -12.05
N ASP A 257 -3.52 17.82 -12.71
CA ASP A 257 -3.59 19.03 -13.53
C ASP A 257 -4.52 18.89 -14.75
N VAL A 258 -4.94 17.67 -15.12
CA VAL A 258 -5.95 17.44 -16.17
C VAL A 258 -7.29 18.11 -15.85
N PHE A 259 -7.58 18.35 -14.57
CA PHE A 259 -8.81 18.98 -14.12
C PHE A 259 -8.75 20.51 -14.18
N ASP A 260 -7.57 21.11 -14.37
CA ASP A 260 -7.43 22.55 -14.62
C ASP A 260 -7.52 22.84 -16.12
N LYS A 261 -8.66 23.39 -16.55
CA LYS A 261 -8.90 23.79 -17.95
C LYS A 261 -7.80 24.70 -18.48
N ARG A 262 -7.26 25.62 -17.67
CA ARG A 262 -6.19 26.54 -18.10
C ARG A 262 -4.89 25.80 -18.37
N ALA A 263 -4.57 24.80 -17.55
CA ALA A 263 -3.37 23.97 -17.73
C ALA A 263 -3.48 23.12 -19.00
N VAL A 264 -4.67 22.55 -19.26
CA VAL A 264 -4.96 21.79 -20.48
C VAL A 264 -4.83 22.67 -21.73
N ASP A 265 -5.48 23.84 -21.74
CA ASP A 265 -5.49 24.73 -22.91
C ASP A 265 -4.10 25.32 -23.23
N LYS A 266 -3.28 25.56 -22.20
CA LYS A 266 -1.88 25.98 -22.39
C LYS A 266 -0.95 24.82 -22.80
N GLY A 267 -1.48 23.60 -22.96
CA GLY A 267 -0.70 22.41 -23.33
C GLY A 267 0.36 22.05 -22.30
N GLN A 268 0.11 22.41 -21.03
CA GLN A 268 1.06 22.38 -19.93
C GLN A 268 0.99 21.10 -19.10
N VAL A 269 0.03 20.22 -19.38
CA VAL A 269 -0.13 18.93 -18.72
C VAL A 269 0.90 17.94 -19.23
N VAL A 270 1.63 17.30 -18.31
CA VAL A 270 2.64 16.29 -18.62
C VAL A 270 2.24 14.98 -17.97
N PHE A 271 2.15 13.93 -18.78
CA PHE A 271 1.90 12.57 -18.31
C PHE A 271 3.24 11.89 -18.10
N HIS A 272 3.39 11.24 -16.96
CA HIS A 272 4.64 10.62 -16.56
C HIS A 272 4.51 9.10 -16.61
N ASP A 273 5.58 8.42 -16.98
CA ASP A 273 5.64 6.96 -16.94
C ASP A 273 5.53 6.45 -15.50
N VAL A 274 4.98 5.26 -15.32
CA VAL A 274 4.92 4.62 -13.99
C VAL A 274 6.33 4.41 -13.44
N ALA A 275 6.49 4.56 -12.13
CA ALA A 275 7.77 4.42 -11.45
C ALA A 275 8.45 3.09 -11.80
N PHE A 276 9.77 3.13 -11.96
CA PHE A 276 10.56 1.95 -12.36
C PHE A 276 11.69 1.70 -11.36
N ILE A 277 11.91 0.42 -11.06
CA ILE A 277 12.96 -0.07 -10.16
C ILE A 277 13.98 -0.83 -11.01
N GLU A 278 15.26 -0.46 -10.88
CA GLU A 278 16.35 -1.23 -11.45
C GLU A 278 17.11 -1.98 -10.33
N VAL A 279 17.27 -3.28 -10.52
CA VAL A 279 17.95 -4.16 -9.57
C VAL A 279 18.96 -5.06 -10.27
N LYS A 280 20.05 -5.34 -9.57
CA LYS A 280 21.12 -6.24 -10.01
C LYS A 280 21.20 -7.45 -9.07
N PRO A 281 20.87 -8.66 -9.55
CA PRO A 281 21.12 -9.88 -8.82
C PRO A 281 22.63 -10.14 -8.67
N LEU A 282 23.05 -10.56 -7.48
CA LEU A 282 24.42 -10.96 -7.15
C LEU A 282 24.39 -12.44 -6.76
N VAL A 283 25.01 -13.30 -7.56
CA VAL A 283 25.00 -14.76 -7.34
C VAL A 283 26.37 -15.25 -6.91
N GLN A 284 26.43 -16.01 -5.82
CA GLN A 284 27.63 -16.65 -5.29
C GLN A 284 27.33 -18.12 -4.93
N GLY A 285 27.66 -19.04 -5.84
CA GLY A 285 27.29 -20.46 -5.67
C GLY A 285 25.77 -20.64 -5.58
N LYS A 286 25.30 -21.17 -4.45
CA LYS A 286 23.87 -21.30 -4.11
C LYS A 286 23.27 -20.09 -3.42
N MET A 287 24.06 -19.06 -3.15
CA MET A 287 23.59 -17.86 -2.47
C MET A 287 23.24 -16.77 -3.48
N VAL A 288 22.18 -16.02 -3.21
CA VAL A 288 21.76 -14.87 -4.02
C VAL A 288 21.53 -13.65 -3.13
N ALA A 289 22.00 -12.49 -3.58
CA ALA A 289 21.68 -11.18 -3.03
C ALA A 289 21.15 -10.29 -4.16
N VAL A 290 20.53 -9.19 -3.79
CA VAL A 290 19.95 -8.22 -4.73
C VAL A 290 20.49 -6.85 -4.37
N GLN A 291 21.04 -6.16 -5.37
CA GLN A 291 21.44 -4.78 -5.25
C GLN A 291 20.40 -3.89 -5.94
N LEU A 292 19.86 -2.92 -5.23
CA LEU A 292 19.04 -1.85 -5.80
C LEU A 292 19.97 -0.81 -6.44
N THR A 293 19.87 -0.62 -7.75
CA THR A 293 20.79 0.23 -8.52
C THR A 293 20.18 1.56 -8.93
N ASP A 294 18.87 1.58 -9.18
CA ASP A 294 18.14 2.82 -9.48
C ASP A 294 16.66 2.72 -9.08
N PHE A 295 16.06 3.88 -8.82
CA PHE A 295 14.63 4.03 -8.62
C PHE A 295 14.18 5.39 -9.15
N SER A 296 13.29 5.36 -10.14
CA SER A 296 12.77 6.57 -10.78
C SER A 296 11.31 6.79 -10.38
N VAL A 297 11.03 8.00 -9.88
CA VAL A 297 9.68 8.46 -9.57
C VAL A 297 9.43 9.82 -10.18
N PHE A 298 8.27 9.99 -10.80
CA PHE A 298 7.88 11.23 -11.45
C PHE A 298 6.63 11.79 -10.80
N TYR A 299 6.85 12.49 -9.69
CA TYR A 299 5.82 13.28 -9.03
C TYR A 299 5.87 14.74 -9.48
N SER A 300 4.71 15.32 -9.72
CA SER A 300 4.51 16.76 -9.85
C SER A 300 3.35 17.18 -8.93
N GLN A 301 3.63 18.03 -7.94
CA GLN A 301 2.60 18.63 -7.08
C GLN A 301 2.66 20.14 -7.19
N GLY A 302 1.84 20.68 -8.11
CA GLY A 302 1.81 22.10 -8.43
C GLY A 302 3.11 22.59 -9.08
N ARG A 303 3.03 23.69 -9.84
CA ARG A 303 4.23 24.28 -10.44
C ARG A 303 5.01 25.04 -9.36
N ALA A 304 6.32 24.83 -9.33
CA ALA A 304 7.19 25.62 -8.47
C ALA A 304 7.04 27.13 -8.73
N ASP A 305 6.81 27.52 -9.97
CA ASP A 305 6.65 28.92 -10.37
C ASP A 305 5.34 29.52 -9.85
N ASP A 306 4.23 28.78 -9.92
CA ASP A 306 2.94 29.23 -9.38
C ASP A 306 2.98 29.33 -7.86
N VAL A 307 3.64 28.38 -7.21
CA VAL A 307 3.84 28.40 -5.75
C VAL A 307 4.77 29.53 -5.33
N ALA A 308 5.82 29.83 -6.11
CA ALA A 308 6.69 30.96 -5.89
C ALA A 308 5.95 32.30 -6.02
N ALA A 309 5.07 32.42 -7.01
CA ALA A 309 4.26 33.61 -7.23
C ALA A 309 3.24 33.84 -6.09
N ALA A 310 2.61 32.77 -5.60
CA ALA A 310 1.65 32.83 -4.50
C ALA A 310 2.28 32.92 -3.09
N LEU A 311 3.60 32.77 -2.98
CA LEU A 311 4.30 32.77 -1.69
C LEU A 311 4.36 34.19 -1.09
N LYS A 312 3.97 34.31 0.19
CA LYS A 312 4.17 35.52 0.98
C LYS A 312 5.66 35.72 1.29
N GLU A 313 6.06 36.96 1.48
CA GLU A 313 7.42 37.30 1.94
C GLU A 313 7.74 36.62 3.27
N LYS A 314 9.01 36.22 3.46
CA LYS A 314 9.49 35.41 4.61
C LYS A 314 8.83 34.03 4.77
N ALA A 315 8.13 33.53 3.76
CA ALA A 315 7.55 32.19 3.81
C ALA A 315 8.40 31.18 3.03
N SER A 316 8.28 29.91 3.40
CA SER A 316 8.83 28.79 2.62
C SER A 316 7.78 27.70 2.44
N LYS A 317 7.76 27.06 1.28
CA LYS A 317 6.91 25.91 0.98
C LYS A 317 7.71 24.85 0.25
N ILE A 318 7.48 23.60 0.63
CA ILE A 318 8.07 22.43 -0.04
C ILE A 318 7.10 21.99 -1.13
N VAL A 319 7.62 21.78 -2.33
CA VAL A 319 6.88 21.29 -3.49
C VAL A 319 7.64 20.16 -4.16
N VAL A 320 6.96 19.40 -5.01
CA VAL A 320 7.55 18.35 -5.81
C VAL A 320 7.47 18.75 -7.28
N GLU A 321 8.62 18.94 -7.91
CA GLU A 321 8.73 19.36 -9.30
C GLU A 321 9.59 18.36 -10.08
N LYS A 322 9.02 17.72 -11.11
CA LYS A 322 9.73 16.78 -12.00
C LYS A 322 10.50 15.68 -11.25
N GLY A 323 9.89 15.06 -10.23
CA GLY A 323 10.58 14.04 -9.43
C GLY A 323 11.71 14.60 -8.56
N GLN A 324 11.67 15.88 -8.21
CA GLN A 324 12.56 16.52 -7.23
C GLN A 324 11.77 17.24 -6.15
N ILE A 325 12.07 16.97 -4.88
CA ILE A 325 11.58 17.79 -3.78
C ILE A 325 12.39 19.09 -3.76
N VAL A 326 11.68 20.21 -3.90
CA VAL A 326 12.25 21.56 -3.92
C VAL A 326 11.61 22.38 -2.80
N LYS A 327 12.45 22.98 -1.96
CA LYS A 327 12.04 23.99 -1.01
C LYS A 327 12.10 25.36 -1.68
N ILE A 328 10.94 25.99 -1.83
CA ILE A 328 10.82 27.35 -2.35
C ILE A 328 10.73 28.27 -1.15
N SER A 329 11.64 29.23 -1.05
CA SER A 329 11.62 30.25 0.00
C SER A 329 11.59 31.62 -0.64
N LYS A 330 10.84 32.56 -0.06
CA LYS A 330 10.81 33.95 -0.49
C LYS A 330 11.34 34.82 0.63
N ASP A 331 12.38 35.59 0.36
CA ASP A 331 13.00 36.45 1.36
C ASP A 331 12.17 37.71 1.63
N LYS A 332 12.74 38.65 2.41
CA LYS A 332 12.10 39.92 2.77
C LYS A 332 11.99 40.90 1.59
N ASN A 333 12.78 40.69 0.54
CA ASN A 333 12.89 41.55 -0.63
C ASN A 333 12.10 40.95 -1.82
N GLY A 334 11.36 39.88 -1.59
CA GLY A 334 10.59 39.16 -2.61
C GLY A 334 11.44 38.23 -3.49
N VAL A 335 12.73 38.04 -3.21
CA VAL A 335 13.62 37.14 -3.96
C VAL A 335 13.27 35.70 -3.63
N VAL A 336 13.02 34.92 -4.67
CA VAL A 336 12.68 33.50 -4.55
C VAL A 336 13.93 32.65 -4.70
N THR A 337 14.19 31.80 -3.70
CA THR A 337 15.23 30.76 -3.75
C THR A 337 14.60 29.38 -3.86
N LYS A 338 15.10 28.56 -4.79
CA LYS A 338 14.72 27.15 -4.95
C LYS A 338 15.87 26.26 -4.48
N GLU A 339 15.70 25.59 -3.35
CA GLU A 339 16.67 24.65 -2.80
C GLU A 339 16.23 23.21 -3.08
N ARG A 340 17.07 22.42 -3.76
CA ARG A 340 16.79 21.01 -4.05
C ARG A 340 17.09 20.14 -2.83
N LEU A 341 16.06 19.50 -2.28
CA LEU A 341 16.16 18.63 -1.10
C LEU A 341 16.50 17.17 -1.45
N THR A 342 16.16 16.73 -2.65
CA THR A 342 16.47 15.37 -3.15
C THR A 342 17.76 15.39 -3.94
N LYS A 343 18.84 14.84 -3.40
CA LYS A 343 20.17 14.85 -4.03
C LYS A 343 20.42 13.57 -4.82
N THR A 344 19.93 12.44 -4.32
CA THR A 344 20.10 11.12 -4.94
C THR A 344 18.74 10.45 -5.14
N TRP A 345 18.65 9.50 -6.07
CA TRP A 345 17.42 8.71 -6.27
C TRP A 345 17.01 7.96 -5.01
N THR A 346 17.99 7.56 -4.17
CA THR A 346 17.71 6.86 -2.90
C THR A 346 16.87 7.68 -1.94
N ASP A 347 16.90 9.02 -2.03
CA ASP A 347 16.14 9.92 -1.15
C ASP A 347 14.62 9.75 -1.33
N TRP A 348 14.20 9.17 -2.45
CA TRP A 348 12.81 8.83 -2.71
C TRP A 348 12.34 7.58 -2.00
N ILE A 349 13.26 6.74 -1.52
CA ILE A 349 12.95 5.44 -0.95
C ILE A 349 12.86 5.55 0.56
N ASP A 350 11.67 5.28 1.07
CA ASP A 350 11.43 5.12 2.51
C ASP A 350 11.74 3.68 2.95
N TYR A 351 11.37 2.72 2.11
CA TYR A 351 11.41 1.30 2.39
C TYR A 351 11.61 0.50 1.10
N TRP A 352 12.34 -0.61 1.16
CA TRP A 352 12.27 -1.63 0.12
C TRP A 352 12.45 -3.03 0.70
N SER A 353 11.93 -4.03 -0.01
CA SER A 353 11.95 -5.44 0.39
C SER A 353 12.19 -6.36 -0.80
N VAL A 354 12.64 -7.57 -0.49
CA VAL A 354 12.99 -8.62 -1.43
C VAL A 354 12.29 -9.91 -1.01
N ASP A 355 11.72 -10.57 -2.02
CA ASP A 355 11.25 -11.95 -2.00
C ASP A 355 12.18 -12.73 -2.94
N PHE A 356 12.97 -13.64 -2.39
CA PHE A 356 13.97 -14.41 -3.15
C PHE A 356 13.38 -15.63 -3.85
N ASP A 357 12.11 -16.00 -3.63
CA ASP A 357 11.40 -17.07 -4.34
C ASP A 357 9.94 -16.69 -4.61
N PHE A 358 9.73 -15.65 -5.41
CA PHE A 358 8.40 -15.07 -5.62
C PHE A 358 7.37 -16.07 -6.15
N GLU A 359 7.78 -17.08 -6.90
CA GLU A 359 6.87 -18.11 -7.43
C GLU A 359 6.55 -19.24 -6.41
N ASN A 360 7.03 -19.14 -5.17
CA ASN A 360 6.82 -20.15 -4.13
C ASN A 360 5.35 -20.28 -3.73
N LYS A 361 4.61 -19.17 -3.68
CA LYS A 361 3.27 -19.13 -3.09
C LYS A 361 2.24 -18.50 -4.03
N ARG A 362 1.43 -19.35 -4.66
CA ARG A 362 0.32 -18.91 -5.51
C ARG A 362 -0.74 -18.16 -4.72
N GLU A 363 -1.26 -17.07 -5.28
CA GLU A 363 -2.42 -16.37 -4.73
C GLU A 363 -3.71 -17.12 -5.10
N ILE A 364 -4.32 -17.77 -4.10
CA ILE A 364 -5.52 -18.60 -4.28
C ILE A 364 -6.72 -17.88 -3.66
N ILE A 365 -7.74 -17.63 -4.47
CA ILE A 365 -9.03 -17.11 -4.02
C ILE A 365 -10.07 -18.22 -3.98
N ARG A 366 -11.07 -18.05 -3.10
CA ARG A 366 -12.23 -18.94 -3.02
C ARG A 366 -13.41 -18.29 -3.72
N VAL A 367 -13.86 -18.90 -4.80
CA VAL A 367 -15.00 -18.42 -5.59
C VAL A 367 -16.18 -19.34 -5.32
N LYS A 368 -17.30 -18.76 -4.89
CA LYS A 368 -18.54 -19.52 -4.71
C LYS A 368 -19.31 -19.50 -6.03
N ASP A 369 -19.55 -20.68 -6.60
CA ASP A 369 -20.41 -20.82 -7.75
C ASP A 369 -21.85 -20.47 -7.36
N LYS A 370 -22.49 -19.58 -8.11
CA LYS A 370 -23.83 -19.07 -7.80
C LYS A 370 -24.95 -20.08 -8.14
N ALA A 371 -24.67 -21.03 -9.03
CA ALA A 371 -25.62 -22.05 -9.47
C ALA A 371 -25.52 -23.33 -8.61
N THR A 372 -24.32 -23.78 -8.28
CA THR A 372 -24.13 -25.02 -7.49
C THR A 372 -23.95 -24.75 -6.00
N GLY A 373 -23.55 -23.54 -5.61
CA GLY A 373 -23.23 -23.18 -4.23
C GLY A 373 -21.89 -23.73 -3.74
N GLU A 374 -21.17 -24.48 -4.57
CA GLU A 374 -19.85 -25.03 -4.27
C GLU A 374 -18.79 -23.93 -4.24
N VAL A 375 -17.79 -24.10 -3.38
CA VAL A 375 -16.68 -23.17 -3.23
C VAL A 375 -15.45 -23.79 -3.87
N GLU A 376 -14.98 -23.18 -4.95
CA GLU A 376 -13.79 -23.62 -5.65
C GLU A 376 -12.60 -22.71 -5.32
N GLU A 377 -11.43 -23.32 -5.15
CA GLU A 377 -10.16 -22.61 -5.02
C GLU A 377 -9.59 -22.36 -6.42
N LYS A 378 -9.42 -21.09 -6.77
CA LYS A 378 -8.91 -20.65 -8.06
C LYS A 378 -7.65 -19.83 -7.88
N TRP A 379 -6.59 -20.21 -8.59
CA TRP A 379 -5.40 -19.39 -8.71
C TRP A 379 -5.72 -18.13 -9.52
N THR A 380 -5.36 -16.97 -9.00
CA THR A 380 -5.56 -15.68 -9.67
C THR A 380 -4.63 -15.47 -10.86
N GLY A 381 -3.57 -16.28 -10.97
CA GLY A 381 -2.46 -16.06 -11.89
C GLY A 381 -1.33 -15.21 -11.29
N ASP A 382 -1.45 -14.80 -10.03
CA ASP A 382 -0.44 -14.05 -9.29
C ASP A 382 0.16 -14.83 -8.11
N TYR A 383 1.21 -14.30 -7.53
CA TYR A 383 1.89 -14.89 -6.38
C TYR A 383 1.88 -13.92 -5.19
N VAL A 384 1.79 -14.49 -3.99
CA VAL A 384 1.81 -13.73 -2.75
C VAL A 384 3.24 -13.31 -2.47
N PHE A 385 3.50 -12.01 -2.43
CA PHE A 385 4.81 -11.48 -2.08
C PHE A 385 5.19 -11.86 -0.64
N GLU A 386 6.27 -12.62 -0.48
CA GLU A 386 6.82 -13.00 0.82
C GLU A 386 8.04 -12.13 1.15
N ASN A 387 7.88 -11.21 2.11
CA ASN A 387 8.97 -10.32 2.53
C ASN A 387 10.03 -11.08 3.34
N GLU A 388 11.10 -11.49 2.67
CA GLU A 388 12.22 -12.25 3.26
C GLU A 388 13.36 -11.33 3.74
N TRP A 389 13.57 -10.21 3.06
CA TRP A 389 14.55 -9.19 3.43
C TRP A 389 14.02 -7.77 3.17
N GLN A 390 14.43 -6.80 3.99
CA GLN A 390 14.01 -5.40 3.84
C GLN A 390 15.02 -4.40 4.40
N SER A 391 15.05 -3.19 3.83
CA SER A 391 15.75 -2.02 4.37
C SER A 391 14.85 -0.79 4.35
N PHE A 392 15.02 0.10 5.33
CA PHE A 392 14.22 1.32 5.44
C PHE A 392 14.93 2.42 6.21
N ARG A 393 14.45 3.64 6.03
CA ARG A 393 14.94 4.82 6.75
C ARG A 393 14.17 5.02 8.06
N THR A 394 14.89 5.46 9.08
CA THR A 394 14.32 5.90 10.36
C THR A 394 14.66 7.36 10.62
N LYS A 395 14.07 7.96 11.66
CA LYS A 395 14.44 9.33 12.05
C LYS A 395 15.89 9.38 12.57
N GLN A 396 16.32 8.32 13.25
CA GLN A 396 17.64 8.19 13.85
C GLN A 396 18.70 7.79 12.83
N ASN A 397 18.39 6.81 11.97
CA ASN A 397 19.25 6.36 10.90
C ASN A 397 18.61 6.60 9.54
N ARG A 398 19.17 7.54 8.79
CA ARG A 398 18.71 7.90 7.45
C ARG A 398 19.42 7.12 6.35
N THR A 399 20.42 6.28 6.64
CA THR A 399 21.07 5.47 5.60
C THR A 399 20.16 4.34 5.16
N LEU A 400 20.14 4.08 3.85
CA LEU A 400 19.42 2.95 3.27
C LEU A 400 20.45 1.93 2.77
N GLU A 401 20.31 0.67 3.16
CA GLU A 401 21.12 -0.41 2.59
C GLU A 401 20.59 -0.71 1.19
N LEU A 402 21.47 -0.60 0.20
CA LEU A 402 21.13 -0.81 -1.21
C LEU A 402 21.43 -2.23 -1.68
N THR A 403 21.90 -3.11 -0.80
CA THR A 403 22.21 -4.49 -1.13
C THR A 403 21.68 -5.38 -0.03
N SER A 404 20.91 -6.39 -0.42
CA SER A 404 20.39 -7.37 0.52
C SER A 404 21.48 -8.30 1.04
N ALA A 405 21.21 -8.91 2.19
CA ALA A 405 22.03 -10.02 2.65
C ALA A 405 21.93 -11.19 1.67
N TYR A 406 23.02 -11.95 1.53
CA TYR A 406 22.98 -13.19 0.77
C TYR A 406 22.00 -14.17 1.41
N HIS A 407 21.05 -14.65 0.61
CA HIS A 407 20.07 -15.65 0.97
C HIS A 407 20.39 -16.97 0.26
N GLU A 408 20.16 -18.10 0.92
CA GLU A 408 20.26 -19.39 0.25
C GLU A 408 19.13 -19.48 -0.78
N ALA A 409 19.50 -19.65 -2.04
CA ALA A 409 18.54 -19.70 -3.11
C ALA A 409 17.83 -21.08 -3.10
N PRO A 410 16.54 -21.13 -3.46
CA PRO A 410 15.81 -22.39 -3.64
C PRO A 410 16.59 -23.35 -4.54
N ASN A 411 16.41 -24.66 -4.34
CA ASN A 411 17.07 -25.69 -5.13
C ASN A 411 16.47 -25.82 -6.56
N LYS A 412 16.46 -24.70 -7.29
CA LYS A 412 15.90 -24.49 -8.62
C LYS A 412 17.02 -23.96 -9.53
N LYS A 413 16.99 -24.29 -10.83
CA LYS A 413 17.97 -23.74 -11.81
C LYS A 413 17.74 -22.25 -12.11
N ARG A 414 16.49 -21.81 -12.00
CA ARG A 414 16.05 -20.44 -12.18
C ARG A 414 15.09 -20.09 -11.06
N VAL A 415 15.19 -18.87 -10.57
CA VAL A 415 14.34 -18.34 -9.52
C VAL A 415 13.93 -16.92 -9.92
N LYS A 416 12.66 -16.58 -9.64
CA LYS A 416 12.17 -15.22 -9.77
C LYS A 416 12.27 -14.51 -8.45
N ILE A 417 12.97 -13.40 -8.44
CA ILE A 417 13.11 -12.56 -7.26
C ILE A 417 12.23 -11.33 -7.47
N ALA A 418 11.29 -11.08 -6.55
CA ALA A 418 10.51 -9.86 -6.54
C ALA A 418 11.15 -8.84 -5.61
N VAL A 419 11.17 -7.58 -6.05
CA VAL A 419 11.70 -6.45 -5.29
C VAL A 419 10.63 -5.38 -5.24
N LYS A 420 10.25 -5.00 -4.03
CA LYS A 420 9.23 -4.00 -3.77
C LYS A 420 9.86 -2.78 -3.14
N VAL A 421 9.73 -1.62 -3.76
CA VAL A 421 10.15 -0.32 -3.23
C VAL A 421 8.91 0.45 -2.83
N VAL A 422 8.95 1.11 -1.67
CA VAL A 422 7.94 2.08 -1.27
C VAL A 422 8.58 3.43 -1.06
N ASP A 423 8.03 4.42 -1.74
CA ASP A 423 8.54 5.77 -1.66
C ASP A 423 8.09 6.54 -0.42
N ILE A 424 8.63 7.75 -0.28
CA ILE A 424 8.30 8.69 0.81
C ILE A 424 6.85 9.19 0.82
N PHE A 425 6.09 8.96 -0.25
CA PHE A 425 4.65 9.27 -0.36
C PHE A 425 3.75 8.04 -0.19
N GLY A 426 4.35 6.87 0.00
CA GLY A 426 3.67 5.61 0.28
C GLY A 426 3.22 4.85 -0.92
N ASN A 427 3.59 5.31 -2.11
CA ASN A 427 3.30 4.56 -3.31
C ASN A 427 4.36 3.46 -3.42
N ASP A 428 3.89 2.24 -3.59
CA ASP A 428 4.74 1.09 -3.82
C ASP A 428 4.97 0.90 -5.32
N THR A 429 6.09 0.27 -5.63
CA THR A 429 6.46 -0.16 -6.97
C THR A 429 7.10 -1.53 -6.80
N MET A 430 6.87 -2.43 -7.74
CA MET A 430 7.46 -3.77 -7.72
C MET A 430 8.17 -4.04 -9.04
N THR A 431 9.25 -4.79 -8.98
CA THR A 431 9.96 -5.35 -10.13
C THR A 431 10.27 -6.81 -9.86
N ILE A 432 10.33 -7.63 -10.91
CA ILE A 432 10.66 -9.05 -10.81
C ILE A 432 11.84 -9.30 -11.74
N VAL A 433 12.83 -10.03 -11.23
CA VAL A 433 14.03 -10.39 -12.00
C VAL A 433 14.24 -11.89 -12.00
N ASP A 434 14.46 -12.43 -13.20
CA ASP A 434 14.85 -13.82 -13.40
C ASP A 434 16.34 -14.01 -13.09
N VAL A 435 16.64 -14.89 -12.15
CA VAL A 435 18.02 -15.23 -11.77
C VAL A 435 18.31 -16.68 -12.13
N SER A 436 19.35 -16.88 -12.94
CA SER A 436 19.87 -18.23 -13.23
C SER A 436 20.96 -18.58 -12.23
N LEU A 437 20.75 -19.68 -11.49
CA LEU A 437 21.69 -20.15 -10.47
C LEU A 437 22.64 -21.17 -11.09
N LYS A 438 23.93 -21.07 -10.76
CA LYS A 438 24.91 -22.08 -11.16
C LYS A 438 24.73 -23.30 -10.24
N LYS A 439 24.58 -24.48 -10.84
CA LYS A 439 24.51 -25.75 -10.10
C LYS A 439 25.83 -26.10 -9.44
#